data_AF-A0A7X1KMG1-F1
#
_entry.id   AF-A0A7X1KMG1-F1
#
_cell.length_a   1.000
_cell.length_b   1.000
_cell.length_c   1.000
_cell.angle_alpha   90.00
_cell.angle_beta   90.00
_cell.angle_gamma   90.00
#
_symmetry.space_group_name_H-M   'P 1'
#
loop_
_entity.id
_entity.type
_entity.pdbx_description
1 polymer ?
#
loop_
_entity_poly.entity_id
_entity_poly.type
_entity_poly.pdbx_seq_one_letter_code
_entity_poly.pdbx_strand_id
1 'polypeptide(L)'
;MQLFNTKTIKRHIARAAAPDPAKLEILRQWGETIRDRSIETQKETALHGNFKQRIICEVLGYRDFNDSGEWTVDVEAAIGAGSVDLAFGHFSKSERRIIAPFELKGAKTKNLDAIMPGRAKTPVQQAWEYASDNVGTKWVLVSNYLEIRLYSYADGRQFHDSFDLAKLHDPAEYQRFMLLLSADNLLSGQTLAILEESRKEDRDITARLYADYRTLRSDLIGAVRTALPEGDPLESIRLGQTILDRVLFIAFAEDNGLLPDDSLLNAFLHRDPYNPKPVWQTFLGLFNAIDRGNDQLKIPRYNGGLFQPNATIDVLAVPDHICEGFKRLAEYDFASEISVTVLGHIFEQSIADVEQLQAEALGEAPVEKKASGTSGRRKRDGVVYTPDYVARFIVDQTLGTHCKEIFAEILGRHAAKGAKADDEAIAWKSAKAERQAWAEYRDRLTALRIVDPACGSGVFLIMAFDYLKAELGQVNTKLAELEGKGMAGNLLDPDSEILTHNLFGVDVNSESVEIAKLSLWIKTARRGKVLDSLDANLRVGIA
;
A
#
# COMPACT_ATOMS: atom_id res chain seq x y z
N MET A 1 3.46 -2.48 -2.26
CA MET A 1 4.02 -1.34 -1.51
C MET A 1 5.46 -1.16 -1.96
N GLN A 2 5.99 0.06 -1.95
CA GLN A 2 7.39 0.27 -2.30
C GLN A 2 8.29 -0.43 -1.28
N LEU A 3 9.38 -1.05 -1.75
CA LEU A 3 10.31 -1.81 -0.90
C LEU A 3 11.36 -0.90 -0.28
N PHE A 4 11.81 0.11 -1.01
CA PHE A 4 12.80 1.08 -0.55
C PHE A 4 12.16 2.40 -0.16
N ASN A 5 12.71 3.04 0.88
CA ASN A 5 12.27 4.36 1.32
C ASN A 5 12.70 5.44 0.29
N THR A 6 11.76 6.27 -0.14
CA THR A 6 11.97 7.26 -1.21
C THR A 6 13.08 8.27 -0.87
N LYS A 7 13.15 8.74 0.38
CA LYS A 7 14.19 9.68 0.84
C LYS A 7 15.58 9.06 0.77
N THR A 8 15.69 7.80 1.19
CA THR A 8 16.94 7.03 1.11
C THR A 8 17.39 6.89 -0.34
N ILE A 9 16.48 6.52 -1.24
CA ILE A 9 16.78 6.42 -2.68
C ILE A 9 17.22 7.77 -3.27
N LYS A 10 16.47 8.86 -3.00
CA LYS A 10 16.83 10.21 -3.47
C LYS A 10 18.23 10.63 -2.99
N ARG A 11 18.60 10.31 -1.75
CA ARG A 11 19.94 10.59 -1.18
C ARG A 11 21.06 9.87 -1.92
N HIS A 12 20.84 8.61 -2.33
CA HIS A 12 21.81 7.85 -3.12
C HIS A 12 21.88 8.31 -4.58
N ILE A 13 20.73 8.58 -5.19
CA ILE A 13 20.64 9.09 -6.57
C ILE A 13 21.32 10.45 -6.71
N ALA A 14 21.17 11.35 -5.73
CA ALA A 14 21.82 12.66 -5.74
C ALA A 14 23.36 12.59 -5.77
N ARG A 15 23.94 11.44 -5.42
CA ARG A 15 25.39 11.16 -5.45
C ARG A 15 25.81 10.29 -6.62
N ALA A 16 24.86 9.80 -7.42
CA ALA A 16 25.12 8.93 -8.55
C ALA A 16 25.80 9.70 -9.70
N ALA A 17 26.57 8.98 -10.51
CA ALA A 17 27.12 9.53 -11.73
C ALA A 17 26.00 9.95 -12.71
N ALA A 18 26.36 10.85 -13.63
CA ALA A 18 25.46 11.22 -14.72
C ALA A 18 25.08 9.97 -15.55
N PRO A 19 23.84 9.90 -16.07
CA PRO A 19 23.41 8.79 -16.92
C PRO A 19 24.34 8.54 -18.11
N ASP A 20 24.58 7.27 -18.43
CA ASP A 20 25.37 6.88 -19.60
C ASP A 20 24.51 7.06 -20.87
N PRO A 21 24.92 7.93 -21.82
CA PRO A 21 24.15 8.19 -23.04
C PRO A 21 23.90 6.94 -23.88
N ALA A 22 24.84 5.99 -23.92
CA ALA A 22 24.69 4.78 -24.71
C ALA A 22 23.62 3.84 -24.12
N LYS A 23 23.59 3.74 -22.78
CA LYS A 23 22.57 2.95 -22.07
C LYS A 23 21.19 3.59 -22.16
N LEU A 24 21.11 4.92 -22.06
CA LEU A 24 19.86 5.66 -22.24
C LEU A 24 19.28 5.45 -23.64
N GLU A 25 20.13 5.40 -24.67
CA GLU A 25 19.68 5.15 -26.04
C GLU A 25 19.09 3.75 -26.22
N ILE A 26 19.68 2.72 -25.60
CA ILE A 26 19.12 1.36 -25.57
C ILE A 26 17.73 1.36 -24.92
N LEU A 27 17.60 2.03 -23.76
CA LEU A 27 16.34 2.12 -23.02
C LEU A 27 15.28 2.93 -23.78
N ARG A 28 15.67 4.00 -24.47
CA ARG A 28 14.78 4.79 -25.33
C ARG A 28 14.20 3.91 -26.43
N GLN A 29 15.05 3.16 -27.14
CA GLN A 29 14.62 2.25 -28.21
C GLN A 29 13.71 1.14 -27.67
N TRP A 30 14.04 0.54 -26.52
CA TRP A 30 13.15 -0.45 -25.89
C TRP A 30 11.78 0.15 -25.56
N GLY A 31 11.76 1.33 -24.94
CA GLY A 31 10.53 2.04 -24.62
C GLY A 31 9.70 2.45 -25.84
N GLU A 32 10.31 2.62 -27.02
CA GLU A 32 9.58 2.82 -28.28
C GLU A 32 8.81 1.57 -28.70
N THR A 33 9.41 0.39 -28.57
CA THR A 33 8.74 -0.89 -28.90
C THR A 33 7.53 -1.19 -28.02
N ILE A 34 7.53 -0.64 -26.78
CA ILE A 34 6.40 -0.70 -25.87
C ILE A 34 5.31 0.28 -26.31
N ARG A 35 5.70 1.53 -26.60
CA ARG A 35 4.77 2.60 -27.00
C ARG A 35 4.05 2.31 -28.32
N ASP A 36 4.75 1.75 -29.30
CA ASP A 36 4.17 1.37 -30.60
C ASP A 36 3.55 -0.04 -30.61
N ARG A 37 3.63 -0.77 -29.48
CA ARG A 37 3.13 -2.13 -29.25
C ARG A 37 3.75 -3.19 -30.15
N SER A 38 4.85 -2.90 -30.86
CA SER A 38 5.57 -3.88 -31.67
C SER A 38 6.09 -5.04 -30.82
N ILE A 39 6.39 -4.81 -29.54
CA ILE A 39 6.84 -5.83 -28.59
C ILE A 39 5.84 -6.99 -28.41
N GLU A 40 4.53 -6.73 -28.55
CA GLU A 40 3.47 -7.74 -28.40
C GLU A 40 3.38 -8.71 -29.60
N THR A 41 4.02 -8.35 -30.73
CA THR A 41 4.00 -9.13 -31.98
C THR A 41 5.22 -10.04 -32.14
N GLN A 42 6.24 -9.88 -31.29
CA GLN A 42 7.46 -10.66 -31.36
C GLN A 42 7.28 -12.07 -30.79
N LYS A 43 8.06 -13.02 -31.31
CA LYS A 43 8.15 -14.37 -30.72
C LYS A 43 8.83 -14.27 -29.36
N GLU A 44 8.28 -14.94 -28.36
CA GLU A 44 8.76 -14.88 -26.97
C GLU A 44 10.24 -15.30 -26.85
N THR A 45 10.68 -16.33 -27.57
CA THR A 45 12.09 -16.76 -27.59
C THR A 45 13.03 -15.68 -28.13
N ALA A 46 12.61 -14.94 -29.16
CA ALA A 46 13.41 -13.85 -29.71
C ALA A 46 13.43 -12.64 -28.77
N LEU A 47 12.29 -12.33 -28.15
CA LEU A 47 12.17 -11.25 -27.18
C LEU A 47 13.01 -11.52 -25.93
N HIS A 48 12.98 -12.75 -25.42
CA HIS A 48 13.78 -13.19 -24.28
C HIS A 48 15.29 -12.99 -24.55
N GLY A 49 15.79 -13.48 -25.68
CA GLY A 49 17.20 -13.30 -26.06
C GLY A 49 17.59 -11.83 -26.21
N ASN A 50 16.75 -11.02 -26.85
CA ASN A 50 17.01 -9.58 -27.01
C ASN A 50 16.97 -8.84 -25.67
N PHE A 51 16.02 -9.16 -24.80
CA PHE A 51 15.89 -8.59 -23.45
C PHE A 51 17.13 -8.88 -22.60
N LYS A 52 17.57 -10.14 -22.57
CA LYS A 52 18.80 -10.54 -21.87
C LYS A 52 20.00 -9.72 -22.36
N GLN A 53 20.20 -9.66 -23.67
CA GLN A 53 21.38 -8.99 -24.21
C GLN A 53 21.34 -7.47 -23.98
N ARG A 54 20.24 -6.80 -24.36
CA ARG A 54 20.16 -5.34 -24.36
C ARG A 54 19.94 -4.74 -22.97
N ILE A 55 19.03 -5.32 -22.18
CA ILE A 55 18.65 -4.75 -20.89
C ILE A 55 19.54 -5.33 -19.78
N ILE A 56 19.73 -6.64 -19.76
CA ILE A 56 20.45 -7.29 -18.66
C ILE A 56 21.96 -7.17 -18.82
N CYS A 57 22.52 -7.49 -19.98
CA CYS A 57 23.96 -7.40 -20.18
C CYS A 57 24.43 -5.97 -20.45
N GLU A 58 23.92 -5.30 -21.50
CA GLU A 58 24.45 -3.99 -21.94
C GLU A 58 24.10 -2.84 -20.98
N VAL A 59 22.87 -2.78 -20.48
CA VAL A 59 22.45 -1.70 -19.56
C VAL A 59 22.85 -2.04 -18.12
N LEU A 60 22.37 -3.15 -17.56
CA LEU A 60 22.59 -3.49 -16.15
C LEU A 60 23.99 -4.06 -15.84
N GLY A 61 24.78 -4.42 -16.85
CA GLY A 61 26.18 -4.83 -16.69
C GLY A 61 26.39 -6.28 -16.25
N TYR A 62 25.38 -7.15 -16.38
CA TYR A 62 25.57 -8.57 -16.13
C TYR A 62 26.43 -9.20 -17.24
N ARG A 63 27.22 -10.20 -16.89
CA ARG A 63 28.13 -10.89 -17.80
C ARG A 63 27.50 -12.21 -18.19
N ASP A 64 27.35 -12.43 -19.50
CA ASP A 64 26.96 -13.73 -20.05
C ASP A 64 28.15 -14.71 -20.01
N PHE A 65 27.87 -15.99 -20.22
CA PHE A 65 28.90 -17.01 -20.39
C PHE A 65 29.92 -16.57 -21.45
N ASN A 66 31.19 -16.58 -21.07
CA ASN A 66 32.29 -16.10 -21.90
C ASN A 66 33.56 -16.93 -21.63
N ASP A 67 34.62 -16.66 -22.39
CA ASP A 67 35.87 -17.43 -22.36
C ASP A 67 36.61 -17.40 -21.01
N SER A 68 36.32 -16.43 -20.13
CA SER A 68 36.88 -16.39 -18.76
C SER A 68 36.34 -17.51 -17.86
N GLY A 69 35.23 -18.15 -18.25
CA GLY A 69 34.59 -19.21 -17.48
C GLY A 69 33.83 -18.72 -16.24
N GLU A 70 33.70 -17.40 -16.05
CA GLU A 70 32.87 -16.77 -15.03
C GLU A 70 31.80 -15.88 -15.66
N TRP A 71 30.58 -15.98 -15.15
CA TRP A 71 29.44 -15.20 -15.62
C TRP A 71 28.50 -14.86 -14.46
N THR A 72 27.57 -13.92 -14.68
CA THR A 72 26.68 -13.41 -13.63
C THR A 72 25.20 -13.45 -13.99
N VAL A 73 24.85 -13.82 -15.23
CA VAL A 73 23.47 -14.14 -15.65
C VAL A 73 23.42 -15.50 -16.34
N ASP A 74 22.62 -16.41 -15.80
CA ASP A 74 22.40 -17.76 -16.36
C ASP A 74 20.98 -17.85 -16.95
N VAL A 75 20.78 -18.74 -17.93
CA VAL A 75 19.50 -18.94 -18.64
C VAL A 75 18.98 -20.34 -18.36
N GLU A 76 17.67 -20.48 -18.14
CA GLU A 76 17.04 -21.77 -17.78
C GLU A 76 17.77 -22.46 -16.62
N ALA A 77 18.13 -21.67 -15.60
CA ALA A 77 18.94 -22.13 -14.49
C ALA A 77 18.16 -23.12 -13.63
N ALA A 78 18.73 -24.32 -13.41
CA ALA A 78 18.09 -25.37 -12.63
C ALA A 78 17.94 -24.95 -11.16
N ILE A 79 16.72 -25.02 -10.65
CA ILE A 79 16.35 -24.74 -9.25
C ILE A 79 15.33 -25.78 -8.80
N GLY A 80 15.67 -26.56 -7.77
CA GLY A 80 14.81 -27.64 -7.29
C GLY A 80 14.50 -28.65 -8.40
N ALA A 81 13.21 -28.91 -8.62
CA ALA A 81 12.73 -29.81 -9.68
C ALA A 81 12.47 -29.10 -11.03
N GLY A 82 12.69 -27.79 -11.12
CA GLY A 82 12.40 -26.97 -12.30
C GLY A 82 13.57 -26.11 -12.73
N SER A 83 13.27 -25.10 -13.55
CA SER A 83 14.23 -24.11 -14.04
C SER A 83 13.59 -22.73 -14.06
N VAL A 84 14.35 -21.72 -13.65
CA VAL A 84 13.94 -20.31 -13.76
C VAL A 84 14.47 -19.73 -15.08
N ASP A 85 13.69 -18.85 -15.70
CA ASP A 85 14.01 -18.25 -17.01
C ASP A 85 15.38 -17.60 -17.05
N LEU A 86 15.65 -16.74 -16.06
CA LEU A 86 16.96 -16.13 -15.82
C LEU A 86 17.34 -16.29 -14.34
N ALA A 87 18.64 -16.37 -14.07
CA ALA A 87 19.16 -16.31 -12.70
C ALA A 87 20.36 -15.36 -12.61
N PHE A 88 20.34 -14.46 -11.64
CA PHE A 88 21.47 -13.59 -11.32
C PHE A 88 22.26 -14.15 -10.15
N GLY A 89 23.58 -14.10 -10.27
CA GLY A 89 24.44 -14.71 -9.26
C GLY A 89 25.91 -14.72 -9.66
N HIS A 90 26.64 -15.65 -9.05
CA HIS A 90 28.01 -15.95 -9.41
C HIS A 90 28.07 -17.38 -9.92
N PHE A 91 28.54 -17.51 -11.17
CA PHE A 91 28.57 -18.78 -11.86
C PHE A 91 29.95 -19.04 -12.44
N SER A 92 30.40 -20.28 -12.32
CA SER A 92 31.61 -20.80 -12.93
C SER A 92 31.41 -22.28 -13.27
N LYS A 93 32.44 -22.93 -13.83
CA LYS A 93 32.41 -24.38 -14.08
C LYS A 93 32.24 -25.20 -12.80
N SER A 94 32.66 -24.69 -11.64
CA SER A 94 32.67 -25.40 -10.36
C SER A 94 31.67 -24.87 -9.34
N GLU A 95 31.11 -23.68 -9.55
CA GLU A 95 30.20 -23.04 -8.60
C GLU A 95 28.98 -22.47 -9.33
N ARG A 96 27.79 -22.73 -8.79
CA ARG A 96 26.57 -22.05 -9.20
C ARG A 96 25.87 -21.51 -7.97
N ARG A 97 25.97 -20.20 -7.76
CA ARG A 97 25.33 -19.50 -6.64
C ARG A 97 24.33 -18.50 -7.18
N ILE A 98 23.06 -18.84 -7.06
CA ILE A 98 21.95 -17.96 -7.45
C ILE A 98 21.63 -17.01 -6.29
N ILE A 99 21.67 -15.71 -6.56
CA ILE A 99 21.32 -14.64 -5.62
C ILE A 99 19.89 -14.13 -5.89
N ALA A 100 19.50 -14.05 -7.15
CA ALA A 100 18.18 -13.61 -7.57
C ALA A 100 17.62 -14.48 -8.71
N PRO A 101 16.68 -15.41 -8.46
CA PRO A 101 15.86 -15.97 -9.53
C PRO A 101 15.04 -14.86 -10.20
N PHE A 102 14.94 -14.93 -11.52
CA PHE A 102 14.25 -13.94 -12.35
C PHE A 102 13.30 -14.62 -13.34
N GLU A 103 12.02 -14.60 -13.00
CA GLU A 103 10.94 -15.14 -13.81
C GLU A 103 10.52 -14.14 -14.90
N LEU A 104 10.40 -14.63 -16.13
CA LEU A 104 9.94 -13.84 -17.27
C LEU A 104 8.58 -14.33 -17.76
N LYS A 105 7.76 -13.39 -18.22
CA LYS A 105 6.47 -13.68 -18.86
C LYS A 105 6.35 -12.91 -20.16
N GLY A 106 5.70 -13.50 -21.16
CA GLY A 106 5.40 -12.81 -22.41
C GLY A 106 4.73 -11.45 -22.20
N ALA A 107 5.01 -10.49 -23.09
CA ALA A 107 4.53 -9.10 -23.01
C ALA A 107 3.00 -8.94 -23.07
N LYS A 108 2.27 -10.01 -23.40
CA LYS A 108 0.80 -10.06 -23.31
C LYS A 108 0.29 -10.21 -21.88
N THR A 109 1.13 -10.65 -20.94
CA THR A 109 0.81 -10.82 -19.52
C THR A 109 0.90 -9.46 -18.81
N LYS A 110 -0.17 -8.67 -18.91
CA LYS A 110 -0.17 -7.28 -18.39
C LYS A 110 -0.10 -7.19 -16.86
N ASN A 111 -0.62 -8.17 -16.14
CA ASN A 111 -0.67 -8.16 -14.68
C ASN A 111 0.14 -9.33 -14.11
N LEU A 112 1.23 -9.02 -13.41
CA LEU A 112 2.10 -10.00 -12.77
C LEU A 112 1.55 -10.57 -11.45
N ASP A 113 0.47 -9.98 -10.91
CA ASP A 113 -0.27 -10.49 -9.75
C ASP A 113 -1.57 -11.18 -10.14
N ALA A 114 -1.97 -11.12 -11.41
CA ALA A 114 -3.09 -11.91 -11.88
C ALA A 114 -2.67 -13.39 -11.85
N ILE A 115 -3.60 -14.21 -11.37
CA ILE A 115 -3.52 -15.64 -11.61
C ILE A 115 -3.40 -15.79 -13.13
N MET A 116 -2.33 -16.45 -13.59
CA MET A 116 -2.11 -16.56 -15.02
C MET A 116 -3.32 -17.28 -15.61
N PRO A 117 -3.84 -16.84 -16.78
CA PRO A 117 -4.55 -17.75 -17.67
C PRO A 117 -3.54 -18.86 -17.87
N GLY A 118 -3.72 -19.97 -17.17
CA GLY A 118 -2.51 -20.64 -16.72
C GLY A 118 -2.66 -21.90 -15.95
N ARG A 119 -2.88 -21.55 -14.70
CA ARG A 119 -2.10 -22.01 -13.57
C ARG A 119 -2.84 -21.47 -12.36
N ALA A 120 -2.82 -22.18 -11.24
CA ALA A 120 -3.42 -21.69 -9.99
C ALA A 120 -2.55 -20.61 -9.32
N LYS A 121 -1.56 -20.08 -10.05
CA LYS A 121 -0.47 -19.28 -9.50
C LYS A 121 -0.20 -18.06 -10.35
N THR A 122 0.14 -16.97 -9.68
CA THR A 122 0.60 -15.73 -10.33
C THR A 122 2.07 -15.87 -10.75
N PRO A 123 2.56 -15.06 -11.70
CA PRO A 123 4.00 -14.99 -12.02
C PRO A 123 4.87 -14.78 -10.77
N VAL A 124 4.42 -13.92 -9.86
CA VAL A 124 5.09 -13.65 -8.58
C VAL A 124 5.11 -14.87 -7.67
N GLN A 125 4.02 -15.65 -7.61
CA GLN A 125 3.99 -16.88 -6.81
C GLN A 125 4.96 -17.93 -7.36
N GLN A 126 5.03 -18.10 -8.68
CA GLN A 126 5.98 -19.03 -9.31
C GLN A 126 7.43 -18.63 -9.04
N ALA A 127 7.77 -17.35 -9.18
CA ALA A 127 9.11 -16.85 -8.86
C ALA A 127 9.50 -17.12 -7.40
N TRP A 128 8.52 -17.08 -6.47
CA TRP A 128 8.74 -17.37 -5.06
C TRP A 128 9.00 -18.84 -4.74
N GLU A 129 8.45 -19.75 -5.54
CA GLU A 129 8.72 -21.19 -5.41
C GLU A 129 10.17 -21.47 -5.75
N TYR A 130 10.66 -20.96 -6.88
CA TYR A 130 12.08 -21.02 -7.22
C TYR A 130 12.95 -20.37 -6.15
N ALA A 131 12.56 -19.19 -5.64
CA ALA A 131 13.31 -18.53 -4.58
C ALA A 131 13.44 -19.38 -3.30
N SER A 132 12.41 -20.16 -2.98
CA SER A 132 12.36 -21.01 -1.78
C SER A 132 13.13 -22.32 -1.95
N ASP A 133 13.18 -22.84 -3.18
CA ASP A 133 13.93 -24.05 -3.52
C ASP A 133 15.45 -23.77 -3.70
N ASN A 134 15.84 -22.50 -3.80
CA ASN A 134 17.24 -22.09 -3.91
C ASN A 134 17.83 -21.60 -2.57
N VAL A 135 18.89 -22.26 -2.12
CA VAL A 135 19.64 -21.83 -0.93
C VAL A 135 20.46 -20.57 -1.25
N GLY A 136 20.26 -19.51 -0.48
CA GLY A 136 21.03 -18.27 -0.62
C GLY A 136 20.34 -17.16 -1.40
N THR A 137 19.09 -17.38 -1.84
CA THR A 137 18.24 -16.35 -2.44
C THR A 137 18.16 -15.10 -1.55
N LYS A 138 18.42 -13.93 -2.14
CA LYS A 138 18.27 -12.62 -1.50
C LYS A 138 17.15 -11.81 -2.13
N TRP A 139 17.04 -11.90 -3.45
CA TRP A 139 16.08 -11.13 -4.24
C TRP A 139 15.23 -12.06 -5.09
N VAL A 140 14.06 -11.59 -5.48
CA VAL A 140 13.23 -12.25 -6.48
C VAL A 140 12.87 -11.21 -7.53
N LEU A 141 12.98 -11.56 -8.80
CA LEU A 141 12.67 -10.68 -9.91
C LEU A 141 11.56 -11.29 -10.77
N VAL A 142 10.67 -10.43 -11.25
CA VAL A 142 9.62 -10.82 -12.20
C VAL A 142 9.51 -9.75 -13.27
N SER A 143 9.37 -10.14 -14.54
CA SER A 143 9.17 -9.19 -15.63
C SER A 143 8.21 -9.73 -16.67
N ASN A 144 7.43 -8.83 -17.26
CA ASN A 144 6.64 -9.09 -18.47
C ASN A 144 7.20 -8.32 -19.69
N TYR A 145 8.47 -7.90 -19.65
CA TYR A 145 9.14 -7.04 -20.64
C TYR A 145 8.61 -5.60 -20.75
N LEU A 146 7.50 -5.28 -20.08
CA LEU A 146 6.96 -3.93 -19.94
C LEU A 146 7.38 -3.32 -18.59
N GLU A 147 7.38 -4.15 -17.55
CA GLU A 147 7.84 -3.80 -16.21
C GLU A 147 8.80 -4.86 -15.66
N ILE A 148 9.75 -4.43 -14.83
CA ILE A 148 10.54 -5.31 -13.96
C ILE A 148 10.15 -5.00 -12.52
N ARG A 149 9.94 -6.04 -11.71
CA ARG A 149 9.65 -5.91 -10.28
C ARG A 149 10.75 -6.57 -9.45
N LEU A 150 11.29 -5.82 -8.50
CA LEU A 150 12.30 -6.26 -7.54
C LEU A 150 11.68 -6.49 -6.18
N TYR A 151 11.80 -7.72 -5.68
CA TYR A 151 11.37 -8.11 -4.34
C TYR A 151 12.57 -8.55 -3.51
N SER A 152 12.50 -8.32 -2.20
CA SER A 152 13.39 -8.95 -1.23
C SER A 152 12.76 -10.24 -0.75
N TYR A 153 13.52 -11.34 -0.79
CA TYR A 153 13.03 -12.64 -0.32
C TYR A 153 12.63 -12.59 1.17
N ALA A 154 13.33 -11.78 1.96
CA ALA A 154 13.10 -11.64 3.40
C ALA A 154 11.83 -10.85 3.75
N ASP A 155 11.39 -9.93 2.89
CA ASP A 155 10.21 -9.08 3.14
C ASP A 155 8.91 -9.66 2.55
N GLY A 156 9.02 -10.76 1.80
CA GLY A 156 7.87 -11.39 1.15
C GLY A 156 7.46 -10.69 -0.14
N ARG A 157 6.31 -11.10 -0.68
CA ARG A 157 5.80 -10.72 -2.00
C ARG A 157 5.09 -9.36 -2.05
N GLN A 158 4.93 -8.70 -0.92
CA GLN A 158 4.04 -7.53 -0.78
C GLN A 158 4.78 -6.21 -1.03
N PHE A 159 6.09 -6.22 -0.78
CA PHE A 159 6.96 -5.08 -0.93
C PHE A 159 7.84 -5.29 -2.16
N HIS A 160 7.70 -4.41 -3.14
CA HIS A 160 8.52 -4.42 -4.33
C HIS A 160 8.68 -3.03 -4.90
N ASP A 161 9.80 -2.84 -5.60
CA ASP A 161 9.99 -1.70 -6.47
C ASP A 161 9.74 -2.14 -7.91
N SER A 162 8.86 -1.41 -8.61
CA SER A 162 8.54 -1.62 -10.02
C SER A 162 9.28 -0.62 -10.88
N PHE A 163 9.70 -1.06 -12.07
CA PHE A 163 10.39 -0.25 -13.06
C PHE A 163 9.61 -0.34 -14.37
N ASP A 164 9.04 0.78 -14.82
CA ASP A 164 8.33 0.89 -16.10
C ASP A 164 9.36 1.08 -17.22
N LEU A 165 9.56 0.04 -18.05
CA LEU A 165 10.61 0.03 -19.07
C LEU A 165 10.35 1.06 -20.17
N ALA A 166 9.12 1.57 -20.31
CA ALA A 166 8.83 2.65 -21.24
C ALA A 166 9.39 4.01 -20.75
N LYS A 167 9.68 4.15 -19.45
CA LYS A 167 10.11 5.40 -18.79
C LYS A 167 11.57 5.43 -18.36
N LEU A 168 12.31 4.32 -18.46
CA LEU A 168 13.71 4.25 -18.02
C LEU A 168 14.69 5.17 -18.77
N HIS A 169 14.24 5.86 -19.83
CA HIS A 169 15.01 6.92 -20.48
C HIS A 169 14.95 8.25 -19.72
N ASP A 170 14.04 8.40 -18.74
CA ASP A 170 14.05 9.49 -17.79
C ASP A 170 15.28 9.37 -16.85
N PRO A 171 16.06 10.45 -16.64
CA PRO A 171 17.28 10.39 -15.84
C PRO A 171 17.08 9.86 -14.41
N ALA A 172 15.98 10.22 -13.74
CA ALA A 172 15.75 9.81 -12.35
C ALA A 172 15.38 8.32 -12.28
N GLU A 173 14.52 7.85 -13.19
CA GLU A 173 14.19 6.43 -13.28
C GLU A 173 15.39 5.58 -13.70
N TYR A 174 16.23 6.06 -14.64
CA TYR A 174 17.49 5.41 -15.01
C TYR A 174 18.41 5.25 -13.80
N GLN A 175 18.62 6.32 -13.03
CA GLN A 175 19.51 6.28 -11.87
C GLN A 175 18.96 5.33 -10.80
N ARG A 176 17.64 5.31 -10.55
CA ARG A 176 17.01 4.36 -9.64
C ARG A 176 17.17 2.91 -10.12
N PHE A 177 16.97 2.67 -11.41
CA PHE A 177 17.13 1.36 -12.04
C PHE A 177 18.56 0.83 -11.90
N MET A 178 19.56 1.65 -12.23
CA MET A 178 20.97 1.29 -12.08
C MET A 178 21.38 1.12 -10.61
N LEU A 179 20.89 1.98 -9.72
CA LEU A 179 21.18 1.91 -8.29
C LEU A 179 20.73 0.57 -7.70
N LEU A 180 19.56 0.07 -8.08
CA LEU A 180 18.96 -1.10 -7.44
C LEU A 180 19.26 -2.42 -8.16
N LEU A 181 19.37 -2.40 -9.50
CA LEU A 181 19.43 -3.64 -10.31
C LEU A 181 20.74 -3.89 -11.05
N SER A 182 21.67 -2.93 -11.10
CA SER A 182 22.96 -3.18 -11.76
C SER A 182 23.69 -4.36 -11.12
N ALA A 183 24.44 -5.10 -11.93
CA ALA A 183 25.21 -6.26 -11.45
C ALA A 183 26.15 -5.85 -10.30
N ASP A 184 26.77 -4.68 -10.41
CA ASP A 184 27.68 -4.13 -9.40
C ASP A 184 26.99 -3.90 -8.05
N ASN A 185 25.72 -3.50 -8.04
CA ASN A 185 25.02 -3.22 -6.78
C ASN A 185 24.26 -4.43 -6.24
N LEU A 186 23.55 -5.17 -7.09
CA LEU A 186 22.69 -6.28 -6.67
C LEU A 186 23.52 -7.46 -6.17
N LEU A 187 24.63 -7.79 -6.85
CA LEU A 187 25.46 -8.97 -6.53
C LEU A 187 26.47 -8.70 -5.40
N SER A 188 26.97 -7.47 -5.27
CA SER A 188 27.91 -7.11 -4.21
C SER A 188 27.26 -6.90 -2.84
N GLY A 189 25.93 -6.80 -2.80
CA GLY A 189 25.16 -6.53 -1.57
C GLY A 189 24.90 -5.04 -1.30
N GLN A 190 25.31 -4.12 -2.18
CA GLN A 190 24.99 -2.70 -2.01
C GLN A 190 23.48 -2.43 -2.03
N THR A 191 22.73 -3.11 -2.92
CA THR A 191 21.26 -3.02 -2.93
C THR A 191 20.67 -3.46 -1.58
N LEU A 192 21.28 -4.45 -0.90
CA LEU A 192 20.83 -4.93 0.40
C LEU A 192 21.14 -3.91 1.50
N ALA A 193 22.32 -3.29 1.47
CA ALA A 193 22.70 -2.24 2.40
C ALA A 193 21.75 -1.02 2.30
N ILE A 194 21.35 -0.64 1.08
CA ILE A 194 20.36 0.43 0.85
C ILE A 194 18.99 0.05 1.41
N LEU A 195 18.60 -1.23 1.32
CA LEU A 195 17.36 -1.73 1.91
C LEU A 195 17.40 -1.66 3.44
N GLU A 196 18.52 -2.03 4.05
CA GLU A 196 18.72 -1.93 5.50
C GLU A 196 18.71 -0.47 5.99
N GLU A 197 19.31 0.44 5.22
CA GLU A 197 19.24 1.89 5.47
C GLU A 197 17.80 2.41 5.36
N SER A 198 17.06 1.99 4.33
CA SER A 198 15.64 2.34 4.15
C SER A 198 14.79 1.89 5.34
N ARG A 199 14.95 0.64 5.79
CA ARG A 199 14.25 0.09 6.97
C ARG A 199 14.59 0.83 8.26
N LYS A 200 15.82 1.35 8.37
CA LYS A 200 16.23 2.15 9.52
C LYS A 200 15.54 3.52 9.47
N GLU A 201 15.58 4.17 8.31
CA GLU A 201 14.92 5.47 8.08
C GLU A 201 13.41 5.37 8.39
N ASP A 202 12.71 4.35 7.88
CA ASP A 202 11.28 4.13 8.15
C ASP A 202 10.98 3.98 9.66
N ARG A 203 11.82 3.23 10.39
CA ARG A 203 11.70 3.07 11.85
C ARG A 203 11.94 4.38 12.59
N ASP A 204 12.97 5.13 12.20
CA ASP A 204 13.33 6.39 12.83
C ASP A 204 12.27 7.48 12.56
N ILE A 205 11.64 7.49 11.37
CA ILE A 205 10.50 8.35 11.05
C ILE A 205 9.29 7.96 11.88
N THR A 206 8.93 6.66 11.89
CA THR A 206 7.79 6.14 12.66
C THR A 206 7.89 6.50 14.15
N ALA A 207 9.07 6.31 14.75
CA ALA A 207 9.29 6.59 16.17
C ALA A 207 9.16 8.08 16.50
N ARG A 208 9.69 8.97 15.63
CA ARG A 208 9.58 10.42 15.81
C ARG A 208 8.14 10.91 15.64
N LEU A 209 7.48 10.49 14.56
CA LEU A 209 6.10 10.84 14.29
C LEU A 209 5.17 10.42 15.42
N TYR A 210 5.32 9.20 15.93
CA TYR A 210 4.55 8.73 17.07
C TYR A 210 4.80 9.55 18.34
N ALA A 211 6.06 9.90 18.63
CA ALA A 211 6.40 10.71 19.81
C ALA A 211 5.77 12.11 19.73
N ASP A 212 5.84 12.75 18.57
CA ASP A 212 5.24 14.07 18.33
C ASP A 212 3.72 14.00 18.39
N TYR A 213 3.12 13.00 17.74
CA TYR A 213 1.68 12.74 17.79
C TYR A 213 1.19 12.52 19.22
N ARG A 214 1.88 11.68 20.01
CA ARG A 214 1.53 11.40 21.40
C ARG A 214 1.58 12.65 22.27
N THR A 215 2.61 13.46 22.09
CA THR A 215 2.80 14.72 22.83
C THR A 215 1.68 15.70 22.49
N LEU A 216 1.47 15.94 21.19
CA LEU A 216 0.41 16.82 20.70
C LEU A 216 -0.97 16.39 21.20
N ARG A 217 -1.29 15.10 21.20
CA ARG A 217 -2.54 14.57 21.73
C ARG A 217 -2.72 14.89 23.21
N SER A 218 -1.70 14.66 24.02
CA SER A 218 -1.75 14.94 25.46
C SER A 218 -1.98 16.44 25.70
N ASP A 219 -1.25 17.29 25.00
CA ASP A 219 -1.36 18.75 25.14
C ASP A 219 -2.74 19.25 24.66
N LEU A 220 -3.25 18.71 23.56
CA LEU A 220 -4.57 19.02 23.02
C LEU A 220 -5.69 18.60 23.98
N ILE A 221 -5.66 17.38 24.51
CA ILE A 221 -6.65 16.92 25.50
C ILE A 221 -6.62 17.80 26.75
N GLY A 222 -5.43 18.19 27.21
CA GLY A 222 -5.26 19.14 28.31
C GLY A 222 -5.87 20.51 28.01
N ALA A 223 -5.68 21.03 26.80
CA ALA A 223 -6.27 22.28 26.35
C ALA A 223 -7.80 22.19 26.25
N VAL A 224 -8.35 21.09 25.73
CA VAL A 224 -9.81 20.84 25.67
C VAL A 224 -10.39 20.80 27.08
N ARG A 225 -9.77 20.07 28.01
CA ARG A 225 -10.22 19.99 29.40
C ARG A 225 -10.18 21.36 30.10
N THR A 226 -9.19 22.19 29.79
CA THR A 226 -9.09 23.55 30.33
C THR A 226 -10.20 24.45 29.77
N ALA A 227 -10.55 24.28 28.50
CA ALA A 227 -11.65 25.01 27.86
C ALA A 227 -13.03 24.52 28.32
N LEU A 228 -13.14 23.27 28.79
CA LEU A 228 -14.36 22.64 29.29
C LEU A 228 -14.19 22.17 30.75
N PRO A 229 -14.03 23.07 31.73
CA PRO A 229 -13.71 22.70 33.12
C PRO A 229 -14.79 21.88 33.82
N GLU A 230 -16.06 22.06 33.43
CA GLU A 230 -17.22 21.32 33.94
C GLU A 230 -17.58 20.11 33.05
N GLY A 231 -16.79 19.83 32.02
CA GLY A 231 -17.03 18.74 31.07
C GLY A 231 -16.62 17.37 31.60
N ASP A 232 -17.23 16.31 31.04
CA ASP A 232 -16.79 14.93 31.26
C ASP A 232 -15.33 14.76 30.76
N PRO A 233 -14.40 14.28 31.61
CA PRO A 233 -13.03 13.97 31.19
C PRO A 233 -12.96 13.03 29.99
N LEU A 234 -13.86 12.04 29.89
CA LEU A 234 -13.90 11.12 28.75
C LEU A 234 -14.34 11.85 27.47
N GLU A 235 -15.25 12.82 27.58
CA GLU A 235 -15.62 13.67 26.46
C GLU A 235 -14.46 14.55 25.99
N SER A 236 -13.64 15.06 26.90
CA SER A 236 -12.44 15.82 26.53
C SER A 236 -11.44 14.99 25.72
N ILE A 237 -11.29 13.71 26.08
CA ILE A 237 -10.47 12.75 25.32
C ILE A 237 -11.05 12.55 23.91
N ARG A 238 -12.35 12.26 23.79
CA ARG A 238 -13.04 12.06 22.50
C ARG A 238 -12.93 13.27 21.58
N LEU A 239 -13.15 14.48 22.11
CA LEU A 239 -13.07 15.73 21.34
C LEU A 239 -11.63 16.01 20.89
N GLY A 240 -10.66 15.81 21.77
CA GLY A 240 -9.24 15.95 21.43
C GLY A 240 -8.81 14.99 20.34
N GLN A 241 -9.23 13.72 20.42
CA GLN A 241 -8.96 12.72 19.40
C GLN A 241 -9.60 13.08 18.06
N THR A 242 -10.88 13.49 18.05
CA THR A 242 -11.59 13.92 16.83
C THR A 242 -10.86 15.07 16.12
N ILE A 243 -10.38 16.07 16.87
CA ILE A 243 -9.61 17.19 16.32
C ILE A 243 -8.29 16.69 15.72
N LEU A 244 -7.58 15.81 16.43
CA LEU A 244 -6.30 15.26 15.98
C LEU A 244 -6.44 14.41 14.72
N ASP A 245 -7.51 13.61 14.62
CA ASP A 245 -7.81 12.78 13.46
C ASP A 245 -8.12 13.64 12.21
N ARG A 246 -8.84 14.76 12.39
CA ARG A 246 -9.02 15.77 11.32
C ARG A 246 -7.69 16.34 10.85
N VAL A 247 -6.82 16.73 11.78
CA VAL A 247 -5.49 17.29 11.45
C VAL A 247 -4.64 16.24 10.71
N LEU A 248 -4.63 14.99 11.18
CA LEU A 248 -3.88 13.92 10.55
C LEU A 248 -4.39 13.60 9.14
N PHE A 249 -5.72 13.59 8.95
CA PHE A 249 -6.29 13.44 7.61
C PHE A 249 -5.87 14.60 6.69
N ILE A 250 -5.87 15.84 7.17
CA ILE A 250 -5.46 16.99 6.36
C ILE A 250 -3.98 16.88 5.97
N ALA A 251 -3.10 16.56 6.92
CA ALA A 251 -1.67 16.38 6.66
C ALA A 251 -1.43 15.29 5.60
N PHE A 252 -2.14 14.15 5.70
CA PHE A 252 -2.12 13.13 4.66
C PHE A 252 -2.67 13.65 3.32
N ALA A 253 -3.77 14.39 3.36
CA ALA A 253 -4.50 14.82 2.18
C ALA A 253 -3.78 15.92 1.37
N GLU A 254 -3.07 16.84 2.01
CA GLU A 254 -2.27 17.85 1.31
C GLU A 254 -1.09 17.21 0.56
N ASP A 255 -0.36 16.27 1.17
CA ASP A 255 0.76 15.59 0.53
C ASP A 255 0.34 14.65 -0.61
N ASN A 256 -0.85 14.05 -0.50
CA ASN A 256 -1.38 13.12 -1.52
C ASN A 256 -2.20 13.85 -2.60
N GLY A 257 -2.16 15.19 -2.66
CA GLY A 257 -2.81 16.00 -3.68
C GLY A 257 -4.35 15.98 -3.63
N LEU A 258 -4.91 15.60 -2.48
CA LEU A 258 -6.35 15.59 -2.20
C LEU A 258 -6.84 16.98 -1.76
N LEU A 259 -5.97 17.72 -1.07
CA LEU A 259 -6.13 19.13 -0.68
C LEU A 259 -5.03 19.98 -1.32
N PRO A 260 -5.17 21.32 -1.34
CA PRO A 260 -4.05 22.19 -1.69
C PRO A 260 -2.86 21.97 -0.76
N ASP A 261 -1.65 22.02 -1.33
CA ASP A 261 -0.39 21.96 -0.59
C ASP A 261 -0.37 22.99 0.55
N ASP A 262 0.30 22.64 1.64
CA ASP A 262 0.51 23.52 2.80
C ASP A 262 -0.80 24.02 3.44
N SER A 263 -1.92 23.28 3.37
CA SER A 263 -3.21 23.71 3.92
C SER A 263 -3.13 23.98 5.44
N LEU A 264 -2.47 23.11 6.20
CA LEU A 264 -2.27 23.30 7.65
C LEU A 264 -1.33 24.47 7.95
N LEU A 265 -0.25 24.61 7.18
CA LEU A 265 0.69 25.73 7.31
C LEU A 265 0.00 27.07 6.99
N ASN A 266 -0.76 27.13 5.91
CA ASN A 266 -1.48 28.32 5.48
C ASN A 266 -2.56 28.71 6.51
N ALA A 267 -3.29 27.74 7.08
CA ALA A 267 -4.23 28.01 8.17
C ALA A 267 -3.53 28.56 9.42
N PHE A 268 -2.35 28.01 9.76
CA PHE A 268 -1.57 28.48 10.90
C PHE A 268 -0.98 29.89 10.70
N LEU A 269 -0.52 30.21 9.49
CA LEU A 269 0.11 31.51 9.17
C LEU A 269 -0.89 32.62 8.86
N HIS A 270 -2.14 32.28 8.53
CA HIS A 270 -3.15 33.27 8.17
C HIS A 270 -3.39 34.27 9.31
N ARG A 271 -3.26 35.57 9.00
CA ARG A 271 -3.55 36.67 9.92
C ARG A 271 -4.39 37.70 9.16
N ASP A 272 -5.54 38.05 9.71
CA ASP A 272 -6.32 39.20 9.24
C ASP A 272 -5.85 40.45 10.00
N PRO A 273 -5.16 41.40 9.34
CA PRO A 273 -4.63 42.59 10.00
C PRO A 273 -5.72 43.57 10.44
N TYR A 274 -6.93 43.46 9.87
CA TYR A 274 -8.07 44.32 10.21
C TYR A 274 -8.95 43.69 11.28
N ASN A 275 -8.98 42.36 11.38
CA ASN A 275 -9.74 41.63 12.38
C ASN A 275 -8.93 40.45 12.95
N PRO A 276 -7.98 40.71 13.86
CA PRO A 276 -7.13 39.67 14.44
C PRO A 276 -7.98 38.64 15.17
N LYS A 277 -7.84 37.37 14.79
CA LYS A 277 -8.54 36.23 15.40
C LYS A 277 -7.54 35.19 15.89
N PRO A 278 -7.89 34.40 16.92
CA PRO A 278 -7.10 33.25 17.33
C PRO A 278 -6.89 32.29 16.16
N VAL A 279 -5.73 31.64 16.10
CA VAL A 279 -5.38 30.73 15.01
C VAL A 279 -6.40 29.59 14.87
N TRP A 280 -6.94 29.13 15.99
CA TRP A 280 -7.98 28.10 16.03
C TRP A 280 -9.22 28.41 15.17
N GLN A 281 -9.64 29.68 15.06
CA GLN A 281 -10.78 30.02 14.20
C GLN A 281 -10.48 29.78 12.72
N THR A 282 -9.23 29.93 12.30
CA THR A 282 -8.83 29.59 10.92
C THR A 282 -8.89 28.09 10.69
N PHE A 283 -8.47 27.26 11.66
CA PHE A 283 -8.60 25.80 11.59
C PHE A 283 -10.06 25.35 11.52
N LEU A 284 -10.97 25.94 12.30
CA LEU A 284 -12.41 25.68 12.15
C LEU A 284 -12.92 26.04 10.75
N GLY A 285 -12.44 27.17 10.20
CA GLY A 285 -12.73 27.56 8.82
C GLY A 285 -12.25 26.53 7.79
N LEU A 286 -11.04 25.98 7.98
CA LEU A 286 -10.50 24.91 7.15
C LEU A 286 -11.33 23.62 7.27
N PHE A 287 -11.68 23.19 8.48
CA PHE A 287 -12.52 22.00 8.68
C PHE A 287 -13.87 22.15 8.00
N ASN A 288 -14.52 23.31 8.11
CA ASN A 288 -15.78 23.59 7.42
C ASN A 288 -15.62 23.67 5.90
N ALA A 289 -14.49 24.18 5.39
CA ALA A 289 -14.20 24.17 3.96
C ALA A 289 -14.06 22.73 3.42
N ILE A 290 -13.47 21.81 4.20
CA ILE A 290 -13.34 20.40 3.85
C ILE A 290 -14.69 19.66 3.96
N ASP A 291 -15.49 19.98 4.99
CA ASP A 291 -16.84 19.44 5.19
C ASP A 291 -17.76 19.72 3.98
N ARG A 292 -17.75 20.97 3.50
CA ARG A 292 -18.69 21.46 2.48
C ARG A 292 -18.12 21.52 1.07
N GLY A 293 -16.79 21.53 0.94
CA GLY A 293 -16.09 21.99 -0.25
C GLY A 293 -15.98 23.51 -0.28
N ASN A 294 -14.94 24.03 -0.94
CA ASN A 294 -14.71 25.44 -1.13
C ASN A 294 -13.95 25.70 -2.45
N ASP A 295 -14.64 26.23 -3.45
CA ASP A 295 -14.08 26.49 -4.79
C ASP A 295 -12.96 27.54 -4.78
N GLN A 296 -13.06 28.57 -3.93
CA GLN A 296 -12.05 29.63 -3.85
C GLN A 296 -10.72 29.10 -3.33
N LEU A 297 -10.80 28.23 -2.32
CA LEU A 297 -9.63 27.56 -1.75
C LEU A 297 -9.21 26.32 -2.55
N LYS A 298 -9.98 25.94 -3.59
CA LYS A 298 -9.80 24.69 -4.36
C LYS A 298 -9.83 23.44 -3.48
N ILE A 299 -10.65 23.46 -2.42
CA ILE A 299 -10.84 22.36 -1.48
C ILE A 299 -12.06 21.54 -1.93
N PRO A 300 -11.89 20.26 -2.32
CA PRO A 300 -13.02 19.38 -2.55
C PRO A 300 -13.74 19.00 -1.25
N ARG A 301 -14.96 18.49 -1.38
CA ARG A 301 -15.77 18.04 -0.25
C ARG A 301 -15.36 16.64 0.21
N TYR A 302 -15.07 16.46 1.50
CA TYR A 302 -14.64 15.17 2.08
C TYR A 302 -15.40 14.69 3.34
N ASN A 303 -16.44 15.38 3.82
CA ASN A 303 -17.14 15.12 5.11
C ASN A 303 -17.07 13.69 5.67
N GLY A 304 -17.71 12.68 5.03
CA GLY A 304 -17.64 11.26 5.42
C GLY A 304 -18.09 10.88 6.84
N GLY A 305 -18.41 11.85 7.71
CA GLY A 305 -18.45 11.67 9.17
C GLY A 305 -17.36 12.47 9.88
N LEU A 306 -16.11 12.37 9.42
CA LEU A 306 -14.91 12.95 10.06
C LEU A 306 -14.99 14.47 10.27
N PHE A 307 -15.47 15.20 9.26
CA PHE A 307 -15.56 16.68 9.30
C PHE A 307 -16.96 17.20 9.62
N GLN A 308 -17.86 16.35 10.14
CA GLN A 308 -19.19 16.82 10.53
C GLN A 308 -19.12 17.95 11.57
N PRO A 309 -20.01 18.96 11.50
CA PRO A 309 -20.09 20.01 12.50
C PRO A 309 -20.24 19.43 13.91
N ASN A 310 -19.47 19.96 14.86
CA ASN A 310 -19.54 19.56 16.26
C ASN A 310 -19.62 20.82 17.12
N ALA A 311 -20.80 21.09 17.65
CA ALA A 311 -21.09 22.32 18.38
C ALA A 311 -20.15 22.54 19.58
N THR A 312 -19.66 21.46 20.20
CA THR A 312 -18.70 21.55 21.30
C THR A 312 -17.32 21.95 20.79
N ILE A 313 -16.83 21.33 19.71
CA ILE A 313 -15.54 21.68 19.07
C ILE A 313 -15.55 23.13 18.56
N ASP A 314 -16.66 23.55 17.95
CA ASP A 314 -16.80 24.84 17.28
C ASP A 314 -16.69 26.04 18.23
N VAL A 315 -16.89 25.83 19.54
CA VAL A 315 -16.78 26.88 20.58
C VAL A 315 -15.52 26.77 21.43
N LEU A 316 -14.68 25.76 21.21
CA LEU A 316 -13.43 25.59 21.96
C LEU A 316 -12.47 26.78 21.75
N ALA A 317 -11.72 27.10 22.79
CA ALA A 317 -10.60 28.04 22.72
C ALA A 317 -9.28 27.25 22.76
N VAL A 318 -8.85 26.72 21.61
CA VAL A 318 -7.57 26.01 21.50
C VAL A 318 -6.42 27.01 21.40
N PRO A 319 -5.39 26.93 22.28
CA PRO A 319 -4.26 27.86 22.25
C PRO A 319 -3.42 27.76 20.97
N ASP A 320 -2.82 28.89 20.56
CA ASP A 320 -2.01 28.97 19.34
C ASP A 320 -0.80 28.00 19.34
N HIS A 321 -0.19 27.70 20.49
CA HIS A 321 0.91 26.74 20.59
C HIS A 321 0.49 25.30 20.31
N ILE A 322 -0.78 24.94 20.54
CA ILE A 322 -1.35 23.65 20.14
C ILE A 322 -1.56 23.64 18.62
N CYS A 323 -2.05 24.75 18.06
CA CYS A 323 -2.22 24.91 16.61
C CYS A 323 -0.88 24.86 15.86
N GLU A 324 0.22 25.34 16.47
CA GLU A 324 1.57 25.16 15.96
C GLU A 324 1.97 23.68 15.89
N GLY A 325 1.50 22.88 16.85
CA GLY A 325 1.60 21.41 16.82
C GLY A 325 0.93 20.80 15.59
N PHE A 326 -0.24 21.28 15.17
CA PHE A 326 -0.92 20.81 13.96
C PHE A 326 -0.08 21.07 12.70
N LYS A 327 0.50 22.27 12.61
CA LYS A 327 1.42 22.64 11.53
C LYS A 327 2.70 21.81 11.54
N ARG A 328 3.27 21.50 12.72
CA ARG A 328 4.46 20.63 12.83
C ARG A 328 4.18 19.19 12.40
N LEU A 329 2.99 18.67 12.70
CA LEU A 329 2.60 17.34 12.26
C LEU A 329 2.58 17.24 10.73
N ALA A 330 2.25 18.33 10.03
CA ALA A 330 2.27 18.45 8.58
C ALA A 330 3.67 18.54 7.96
N GLU A 331 4.73 18.73 8.76
CA GLU A 331 6.10 18.79 8.23
C GLU A 331 6.66 17.41 7.84
N TYR A 332 5.96 16.34 8.22
CA TYR A 332 6.28 14.99 7.78
C TYR A 332 5.71 14.72 6.39
N ASP A 333 6.43 13.97 5.56
CA ASP A 333 6.01 13.60 4.21
C ASP A 333 5.12 12.35 4.21
N PHE A 334 3.80 12.57 4.17
CA PHE A 334 2.77 11.52 4.13
C PHE A 334 2.59 10.87 2.75
N ALA A 335 3.19 11.41 1.70
CA ALA A 335 3.14 10.81 0.37
C ALA A 335 4.25 9.78 0.16
N SER A 336 5.43 10.02 0.71
CA SER A 336 6.64 9.26 0.38
C SER A 336 7.41 8.68 1.56
N GLU A 337 7.24 9.22 2.78
CA GLU A 337 7.95 8.77 3.98
C GLU A 337 7.05 7.99 4.94
N ILE A 338 5.75 8.30 5.00
CA ILE A 338 4.79 7.63 5.91
C ILE A 338 3.86 6.73 5.10
N SER A 339 4.07 5.41 5.19
CA SER A 339 3.14 4.45 4.60
C SER A 339 1.88 4.27 5.45
N VAL A 340 0.81 3.73 4.84
CA VAL A 340 -0.42 3.34 5.56
C VAL A 340 -0.12 2.36 6.70
N THR A 341 0.90 1.51 6.56
CA THR A 341 1.35 0.62 7.64
C THR A 341 1.97 1.40 8.80
N VAL A 342 2.74 2.46 8.53
CA VAL A 342 3.28 3.35 9.58
C VAL A 342 2.13 4.03 10.34
N LEU A 343 1.11 4.51 9.63
CA LEU A 343 -0.09 5.07 10.25
C LEU A 343 -0.82 4.02 11.10
N GLY A 344 -0.99 2.79 10.58
CA GLY A 344 -1.58 1.68 11.34
C GLY A 344 -0.85 1.42 12.66
N HIS A 345 0.48 1.45 12.65
CA HIS A 345 1.26 1.31 13.88
C HIS A 345 1.08 2.46 14.87
N ILE A 346 1.02 3.70 14.38
CA ILE A 346 0.77 4.88 15.22
C ILE A 346 -0.59 4.78 15.87
N PHE A 347 -1.61 4.42 15.10
CA PHE A 347 -2.97 4.20 15.53
C PHE A 347 -3.11 3.09 16.56
N GLU A 348 -2.43 1.96 16.37
CA GLU A 348 -2.44 0.87 17.35
C GLU A 348 -1.80 1.28 18.68
N GLN A 349 -0.66 1.97 18.62
CA GLN A 349 -0.02 2.50 19.82
C GLN A 349 -0.86 3.60 20.47
N SER A 350 -1.61 4.36 19.65
CA SER A 350 -2.48 5.42 20.13
C SER A 350 -3.65 4.85 20.94
N ILE A 351 -4.28 3.74 20.52
CA ILE A 351 -5.37 3.06 21.26
C ILE A 351 -4.95 2.75 22.69
N ALA A 352 -3.80 2.09 22.86
CA ALA A 352 -3.31 1.68 24.18
C ALA A 352 -3.06 2.89 25.12
N ASP A 353 -2.59 4.02 24.56
CA ASP A 353 -2.43 5.25 25.33
C ASP A 353 -3.79 5.88 25.68
N VAL A 354 -4.75 5.88 24.75
CA VAL A 354 -6.09 6.46 25.01
C VAL A 354 -6.81 5.67 26.09
N GLU A 355 -6.75 4.33 26.05
CA GLU A 355 -7.29 3.48 27.12
C GLU A 355 -6.66 3.79 28.48
N GLN A 356 -5.34 4.05 28.50
CA GLN A 356 -4.67 4.47 29.72
C GLN A 356 -5.21 5.82 30.21
N LEU A 357 -5.37 6.81 29.32
CA LEU A 357 -5.93 8.12 29.67
C LEU A 357 -7.37 8.02 30.18
N GLN A 358 -8.19 7.15 29.58
CA GLN A 358 -9.57 6.90 30.03
C GLN A 358 -9.61 6.24 31.41
N ALA A 359 -8.75 5.24 31.66
CA ALA A 359 -8.64 4.58 32.96
C ALA A 359 -8.19 5.57 34.06
N GLU A 360 -7.20 6.43 33.75
CA GLU A 360 -6.75 7.50 34.66
C GLU A 360 -7.88 8.51 34.93
N ALA A 361 -8.66 8.87 33.92
CA ALA A 361 -9.81 9.77 34.06
C ALA A 361 -10.93 9.18 34.92
N LEU A 362 -11.12 7.86 34.90
CA LEU A 362 -12.06 7.12 35.74
C LEU A 362 -11.54 6.83 37.16
N GLY A 363 -10.29 7.20 37.46
CA GLY A 363 -9.67 6.96 38.76
C GLY A 363 -9.24 5.50 39.00
N GLU A 364 -9.06 4.72 37.93
CA GLU A 364 -8.52 3.37 38.03
C GLU A 364 -7.03 3.39 38.41
N ALA A 365 -6.58 2.38 39.17
CA ALA A 365 -5.17 2.28 39.56
C ALA A 365 -4.26 2.04 38.34
N PRO A 366 -3.12 2.75 38.22
CA PRO A 366 -2.19 2.55 37.12
C PRO A 366 -1.63 1.12 37.13
N VAL A 367 -1.68 0.45 35.98
CA VAL A 367 -1.16 -0.92 35.83
C VAL A 367 0.36 -0.87 35.71
N GLU A 368 1.08 -1.52 36.63
CA GLU A 368 2.54 -1.59 36.61
C GLU A 368 3.09 -2.11 35.26
N LYS A 369 3.98 -1.33 34.64
CA LYS A 369 4.78 -1.77 33.48
C LYS A 369 5.83 -2.78 33.95
N LYS A 370 5.59 -4.09 33.76
CA LYS A 370 6.64 -5.10 33.95
C LYS A 370 7.67 -5.03 32.82
N ALA A 371 8.96 -5.07 33.20
CA ALA A 371 10.13 -4.84 32.33
C ALA A 371 10.49 -6.01 31.38
N SER A 372 9.78 -7.13 31.42
CA SER A 372 9.93 -8.20 30.43
C SER A 372 8.62 -8.97 30.28
N GLY A 373 8.09 -9.02 29.06
CA GLY A 373 6.79 -9.60 28.73
C GLY A 373 5.68 -8.54 28.59
N THR A 374 4.80 -8.76 27.62
CA THR A 374 3.59 -7.98 27.37
C THR A 374 2.88 -7.64 28.68
N SER A 375 2.69 -6.34 28.92
CA SER A 375 2.14 -5.77 30.17
C SER A 375 0.80 -6.43 30.56
N GLY A 376 0.51 -6.49 31.86
CA GLY A 376 -0.60 -7.26 32.44
C GLY A 376 -2.03 -6.84 32.06
N ARG A 377 -2.20 -5.76 31.29
CA ARG A 377 -3.46 -5.35 30.64
C ARG A 377 -3.61 -5.91 29.21
N ARG A 378 -2.51 -6.06 28.45
CA ARG A 378 -2.49 -6.71 27.11
C ARG A 378 -2.99 -8.17 27.13
N LYS A 379 -2.88 -8.87 28.27
CA LYS A 379 -3.43 -10.21 28.48
C LYS A 379 -4.89 -10.24 28.92
N ARG A 380 -5.43 -9.13 29.45
CA ARG A 380 -6.80 -9.03 29.96
C ARG A 380 -7.77 -8.47 28.91
N ASP A 381 -7.32 -7.50 28.13
CA ASP A 381 -8.16 -6.80 27.14
C ASP A 381 -7.94 -7.30 25.70
N GLY A 382 -7.12 -8.35 25.51
CA GLY A 382 -6.95 -9.00 24.20
C GLY A 382 -6.25 -8.17 23.12
N VAL A 383 -5.75 -6.97 23.45
CA VAL A 383 -5.01 -6.08 22.54
C VAL A 383 -3.64 -6.68 22.21
N VAL A 384 -3.65 -7.60 21.26
CA VAL A 384 -2.48 -8.26 20.68
C VAL A 384 -2.40 -7.80 19.24
N TYR A 385 -1.33 -7.07 18.93
CA TYR A 385 -1.00 -6.68 17.57
C TYR A 385 -0.97 -7.91 16.66
N THR A 386 -1.70 -7.84 15.56
CA THR A 386 -1.56 -8.79 14.47
C THR A 386 -0.65 -8.17 13.42
N PRO A 387 0.58 -8.68 13.24
CA PRO A 387 1.44 -8.19 12.18
C PRO A 387 0.76 -8.15 10.83
N ASP A 388 0.97 -7.08 10.06
CA ASP A 388 0.48 -6.92 8.69
C ASP A 388 0.60 -8.21 7.85
N TYR A 389 1.75 -8.89 7.93
CA TYR A 389 1.98 -10.15 7.21
C TYR A 389 1.12 -11.31 7.73
N VAL A 390 0.81 -11.35 9.04
CA VAL A 390 -0.09 -12.33 9.65
C VAL A 390 -1.52 -12.05 9.24
N ALA A 391 -1.98 -10.80 9.32
CA ALA A 391 -3.34 -10.40 8.94
C ALA A 391 -3.60 -10.73 7.46
N ARG A 392 -2.66 -10.39 6.56
CA ARG A 392 -2.73 -10.74 5.13
C ARG A 392 -2.71 -12.23 4.89
N PHE A 393 -1.87 -12.98 5.60
CA PHE A 393 -1.85 -14.44 5.50
C PHE A 393 -3.22 -15.03 5.87
N ILE A 394 -3.80 -14.59 6.98
CA ILE A 394 -5.13 -15.05 7.41
C ILE A 394 -6.18 -14.70 6.35
N VAL A 395 -6.19 -13.47 5.83
CA VAL A 395 -7.12 -13.06 4.76
C VAL A 395 -6.95 -13.92 3.50
N ASP A 396 -5.72 -14.17 3.06
CA ASP A 396 -5.45 -15.02 1.88
C ASP A 396 -5.93 -16.46 2.09
N GLN A 397 -5.68 -17.03 3.27
CA GLN A 397 -6.08 -18.40 3.60
C GLN A 397 -7.58 -18.56 3.90
N THR A 398 -8.29 -17.46 4.16
CA THR A 398 -9.74 -17.47 4.44
C THR A 398 -10.53 -16.93 3.26
N LEU A 399 -10.60 -15.61 3.12
CA LEU A 399 -11.28 -14.92 2.03
C LEU A 399 -10.73 -15.36 0.66
N GLY A 400 -9.41 -15.48 0.53
CA GLY A 400 -8.82 -15.89 -0.73
C GLY A 400 -9.10 -17.34 -1.12
N THR A 401 -9.12 -18.26 -0.15
CA THR A 401 -9.60 -19.63 -0.36
C THR A 401 -11.07 -19.64 -0.78
N HIS A 402 -11.92 -18.87 -0.11
CA HIS A 402 -13.34 -18.80 -0.43
C HIS A 402 -13.62 -18.24 -1.84
N CYS A 403 -12.91 -17.20 -2.25
CA CYS A 403 -13.00 -16.66 -3.61
C CYS A 403 -12.61 -17.71 -4.67
N LYS A 404 -11.57 -18.51 -4.42
CA LYS A 404 -11.17 -19.62 -5.29
C LYS A 404 -12.25 -20.70 -5.38
N GLU A 405 -12.90 -21.04 -4.28
CA GLU A 405 -14.02 -22.00 -4.24
C GLU A 405 -15.22 -21.50 -5.06
N ILE A 406 -15.60 -20.22 -4.88
CA ILE A 406 -16.67 -19.58 -5.67
C ILE A 406 -16.34 -19.66 -7.16
N PHE A 407 -15.11 -19.29 -7.54
CA PHE A 407 -14.72 -19.29 -8.94
C PHE A 407 -14.69 -20.71 -9.52
N ALA A 408 -14.22 -21.71 -8.77
CA ALA A 408 -14.25 -23.11 -9.18
C ALA A 408 -15.69 -23.62 -9.43
N GLU A 409 -16.65 -23.22 -8.59
CA GLU A 409 -18.06 -23.53 -8.77
C GLU A 409 -18.62 -22.93 -10.07
N ILE A 410 -18.30 -21.66 -10.34
CA ILE A 410 -18.70 -20.94 -11.56
C ILE A 410 -18.08 -21.60 -12.80
N LEU A 411 -16.80 -21.99 -12.73
CA LEU A 411 -16.12 -22.72 -13.81
C LEU A 411 -16.83 -24.03 -14.13
N GLY A 412 -17.21 -24.81 -13.12
CA GLY A 412 -17.96 -26.05 -13.33
C GLY A 412 -19.25 -25.86 -14.14
N ARG A 413 -19.85 -24.67 -14.07
CA ARG A 413 -21.09 -24.32 -14.80
C ARG A 413 -20.84 -23.74 -16.19
N HIS A 414 -19.79 -22.95 -16.39
CA HIS A 414 -19.58 -22.17 -17.62
C HIS A 414 -18.40 -22.63 -18.50
N ALA A 415 -17.43 -23.33 -17.92
CA ALA A 415 -16.24 -23.82 -18.64
C ALA A 415 -16.49 -25.17 -19.33
N ALA A 416 -15.66 -25.50 -20.32
CA ALA A 416 -15.69 -26.77 -21.03
C ALA A 416 -15.34 -27.94 -20.08
N LYS A 417 -15.76 -29.16 -20.42
CA LYS A 417 -15.53 -30.32 -19.57
C LYS A 417 -14.03 -30.59 -19.42
N GLY A 418 -13.55 -30.69 -18.18
CA GLY A 418 -12.14 -30.90 -17.86
C GLY A 418 -11.31 -29.63 -17.78
N ALA A 419 -11.90 -28.46 -18.10
CA ALA A 419 -11.26 -27.19 -17.84
C ALA A 419 -11.14 -26.95 -16.33
N LYS A 420 -10.00 -26.44 -15.91
CA LYS A 420 -9.70 -26.13 -14.52
C LYS A 420 -9.41 -24.64 -14.36
N ALA A 421 -9.47 -24.16 -13.11
CA ALA A 421 -9.10 -22.79 -12.78
C ALA A 421 -7.61 -22.49 -13.09
N ASP A 422 -6.80 -23.55 -13.16
CA ASP A 422 -5.36 -23.51 -13.37
C ASP A 422 -4.93 -23.92 -14.78
N ASP A 423 -5.73 -23.66 -15.82
CA ASP A 423 -5.37 -23.93 -17.24
C ASP A 423 -4.92 -22.67 -18.00
N GLU A 424 -3.84 -22.77 -18.81
CA GLU A 424 -3.19 -21.70 -19.63
C GLU A 424 -4.11 -20.82 -20.47
N ALA A 425 -5.21 -21.39 -20.88
CA ALA A 425 -6.37 -20.63 -21.24
C ALA A 425 -7.57 -21.44 -20.78
N ILE A 426 -8.40 -20.85 -19.93
CA ILE A 426 -9.64 -21.49 -19.51
C ILE A 426 -10.49 -21.72 -20.77
N ALA A 427 -10.69 -22.99 -21.11
CA ALA A 427 -11.53 -23.35 -22.23
C ALA A 427 -12.99 -23.12 -21.85
N TRP A 428 -13.62 -22.05 -22.37
CA TRP A 428 -15.01 -21.74 -22.10
C TRP A 428 -15.96 -22.48 -23.04
N LYS A 429 -17.20 -22.77 -22.60
CA LYS A 429 -18.23 -23.37 -23.48
C LYS A 429 -18.57 -22.47 -24.68
N SER A 430 -18.49 -21.15 -24.50
CA SER A 430 -18.65 -20.12 -25.53
C SER A 430 -18.19 -18.76 -24.99
N ALA A 431 -17.99 -17.78 -25.88
CA ALA A 431 -17.70 -16.39 -25.49
C ALA A 431 -18.85 -15.73 -24.66
N LYS A 432 -20.08 -16.24 -24.77
CA LYS A 432 -21.19 -15.82 -23.91
C LYS A 432 -21.06 -16.41 -22.50
N ALA A 433 -20.65 -17.68 -22.41
CA ALA A 433 -20.44 -18.36 -21.13
C ALA A 433 -19.27 -17.76 -20.35
N GLU A 434 -18.18 -17.38 -21.02
CA GLU A 434 -17.07 -16.63 -20.39
C GLU A 434 -17.58 -15.34 -19.75
N ARG A 435 -18.33 -14.52 -20.49
CA ARG A 435 -18.91 -13.28 -19.96
C ARG A 435 -19.84 -13.52 -18.77
N GLN A 436 -20.70 -14.53 -18.85
CA GLN A 436 -21.61 -14.87 -17.77
C GLN A 436 -20.86 -15.34 -16.52
N ALA A 437 -19.76 -16.11 -16.68
CA ALA A 437 -18.93 -16.54 -15.57
C ALA A 437 -18.30 -15.36 -14.83
N TRP A 438 -17.70 -14.42 -15.55
CA TRP A 438 -17.06 -13.24 -14.94
C TRP A 438 -18.08 -12.28 -14.32
N ALA A 439 -19.23 -12.08 -14.95
CA ALA A 439 -20.30 -11.25 -14.39
C ALA A 439 -20.85 -11.87 -13.10
N GLU A 440 -21.10 -13.18 -13.12
CA GLU A 440 -21.53 -13.91 -11.94
C GLU A 440 -20.49 -13.87 -10.81
N TYR A 441 -19.20 -14.00 -11.14
CA TYR A 441 -18.14 -13.92 -10.14
C TYR A 441 -18.07 -12.52 -9.52
N ARG A 442 -18.20 -11.46 -10.33
CA ARG A 442 -18.30 -10.08 -9.84
C ARG A 442 -19.47 -9.92 -8.85
N ASP A 443 -20.65 -10.39 -9.22
CA ASP A 443 -21.85 -10.30 -8.38
C ASP A 443 -21.69 -11.06 -7.06
N ARG A 444 -21.00 -12.21 -7.09
CA ARG A 444 -20.67 -12.97 -5.87
C ARG A 444 -19.69 -12.21 -4.99
N LEU A 445 -18.65 -11.59 -5.56
CA LEU A 445 -17.67 -10.80 -4.82
C LEU A 445 -18.31 -9.59 -4.12
N THR A 446 -19.14 -8.82 -4.83
CA THR A 446 -19.81 -7.64 -4.26
C THR A 446 -20.88 -7.99 -3.23
N ALA A 447 -21.35 -9.25 -3.20
CA ALA A 447 -22.31 -9.75 -2.20
C ALA A 447 -21.65 -10.35 -0.93
N LEU A 448 -20.32 -10.53 -0.91
CA LEU A 448 -19.63 -11.07 0.27
C LEU A 448 -19.79 -10.15 1.47
N ARG A 449 -19.86 -10.71 2.69
CA ARG A 449 -19.86 -9.93 3.93
C ARG A 449 -18.73 -10.43 4.83
N ILE A 450 -17.76 -9.57 5.05
CA ILE A 450 -16.58 -9.81 5.88
C ILE A 450 -16.83 -9.07 7.19
N VAL A 451 -16.80 -9.80 8.29
CA VAL A 451 -17.05 -9.27 9.64
C VAL A 451 -15.80 -9.43 10.48
N ASP A 452 -15.33 -8.34 11.07
CA ASP A 452 -14.33 -8.34 12.13
C ASP A 452 -14.98 -7.96 13.47
N PRO A 453 -15.27 -8.94 14.36
CA PRO A 453 -16.04 -8.71 15.59
C PRO A 453 -15.23 -8.05 16.73
N ALA A 454 -13.93 -7.83 16.54
CA ALA A 454 -13.06 -7.13 17.47
C ALA A 454 -12.02 -6.34 16.66
N CYS A 455 -12.52 -5.37 15.89
CA CYS A 455 -11.76 -4.85 14.77
C CYS A 455 -10.53 -4.03 15.16
N GLY A 456 -10.45 -3.54 16.40
CA GLY A 456 -9.34 -2.71 16.87
C GLY A 456 -9.09 -1.57 15.90
N SER A 457 -7.83 -1.42 15.45
CA SER A 457 -7.42 -0.43 14.45
C SER A 457 -7.92 -0.71 13.02
N GLY A 458 -8.63 -1.81 12.78
CA GLY A 458 -9.18 -2.20 11.48
C GLY A 458 -8.23 -2.96 10.57
N VAL A 459 -7.12 -3.52 11.08
CA VAL A 459 -6.07 -4.14 10.25
C VAL A 459 -6.62 -5.23 9.32
N PHE A 460 -7.49 -6.13 9.81
CA PHE A 460 -8.08 -7.19 8.98
C PHE A 460 -9.02 -6.62 7.92
N LEU A 461 -9.78 -5.57 8.24
CA LEU A 461 -10.67 -4.90 7.29
C LEU A 461 -9.88 -4.22 6.16
N ILE A 462 -8.76 -3.60 6.48
CA ILE A 462 -7.85 -3.01 5.49
C ILE A 462 -7.25 -4.10 4.60
N MET A 463 -6.85 -5.26 5.16
CA MET A 463 -6.31 -6.35 4.36
C MET A 463 -7.38 -7.04 3.50
N ALA A 464 -8.60 -7.18 4.01
CA ALA A 464 -9.74 -7.67 3.24
C ALA A 464 -10.11 -6.69 2.11
N PHE A 465 -10.06 -5.38 2.37
CA PHE A 465 -10.24 -4.34 1.36
C PHE A 465 -9.22 -4.51 0.23
N ASP A 466 -7.93 -4.61 0.55
CA ASP A 466 -6.87 -4.78 -0.45
C ASP A 466 -7.09 -6.03 -1.31
N TYR A 467 -7.46 -7.15 -0.68
CA TYR A 467 -7.74 -8.40 -1.38
C TYR A 467 -8.93 -8.25 -2.34
N LEU A 468 -10.07 -7.74 -1.86
CA LEU A 468 -11.27 -7.56 -2.69
C LEU A 468 -11.05 -6.55 -3.80
N LYS A 469 -10.32 -5.46 -3.55
CA LYS A 469 -10.01 -4.45 -4.56
C LYS A 469 -9.16 -5.03 -5.69
N ALA A 470 -8.17 -5.86 -5.36
CA ALA A 470 -7.37 -6.56 -6.35
C ALA A 470 -8.23 -7.53 -7.19
N GLU A 471 -9.05 -8.37 -6.54
CA GLU A 471 -9.93 -9.32 -7.22
C GLU A 471 -10.97 -8.62 -8.11
N LEU A 472 -11.71 -7.65 -7.57
CA LEU A 472 -12.70 -6.87 -8.34
C LEU A 472 -12.05 -6.10 -9.48
N GLY A 473 -10.85 -5.54 -9.28
CA GLY A 473 -10.10 -4.87 -10.35
C GLY A 473 -9.77 -5.81 -11.51
N GLN A 474 -9.37 -7.05 -11.22
CA GLN A 474 -9.12 -8.08 -12.23
C GLN A 474 -10.41 -8.44 -12.98
N VAL A 475 -11.49 -8.74 -12.26
CA VAL A 475 -12.78 -9.11 -12.85
C VAL A 475 -13.33 -7.97 -13.72
N ASN A 476 -13.27 -6.74 -13.24
CA ASN A 476 -13.73 -5.56 -13.96
C ASN A 476 -12.92 -5.32 -15.25
N THR A 477 -11.59 -5.50 -15.19
CA THR A 477 -10.71 -5.42 -16.37
C THR A 477 -11.10 -6.47 -17.40
N LYS A 478 -11.30 -7.72 -16.96
CA LYS A 478 -11.65 -8.83 -17.85
C LYS A 478 -13.02 -8.64 -18.49
N LEU A 479 -14.02 -8.16 -17.74
CA LEU A 479 -15.33 -7.80 -18.27
C LEU A 479 -15.23 -6.70 -19.32
N ALA A 480 -14.46 -5.64 -19.06
CA ALA A 480 -14.25 -4.56 -20.01
C ALA A 480 -13.57 -5.03 -21.32
N GLU A 481 -12.62 -5.97 -21.24
CA GLU A 481 -12.01 -6.59 -22.42
C GLU A 481 -13.01 -7.40 -23.26
N LEU A 482 -13.94 -8.10 -22.60
CA LEU A 482 -14.94 -8.95 -23.25
C LEU A 482 -16.11 -8.16 -23.85
N GLU A 483 -16.43 -6.99 -23.30
CA GLU A 483 -17.51 -6.11 -23.78
C GLU A 483 -17.10 -5.21 -24.94
N GLY A 484 -15.79 -5.05 -25.18
CA GLY A 484 -15.26 -4.08 -26.13
C GLY A 484 -15.38 -2.64 -25.62
N LYS A 485 -14.78 -1.67 -26.32
CA LYS A 485 -14.59 -0.26 -25.89
C LYS A 485 -15.87 0.57 -25.60
N GLY A 486 -17.04 -0.05 -25.42
CA GLY A 486 -18.35 0.60 -25.40
C GLY A 486 -19.02 0.81 -24.03
N MET A 487 -18.61 0.16 -22.94
CA MET A 487 -19.31 0.27 -21.64
C MET A 487 -18.40 0.36 -20.41
N ALA A 488 -17.23 0.99 -20.53
CA ALA A 488 -16.39 1.33 -19.37
C ALA A 488 -17.03 2.33 -18.38
N GLY A 489 -18.29 2.76 -18.60
CA GLY A 489 -18.93 3.87 -17.89
C GLY A 489 -19.89 3.52 -16.76
N ASN A 490 -20.22 2.24 -16.54
CA ASN A 490 -21.27 1.85 -15.57
C ASN A 490 -20.81 0.91 -14.45
N LEU A 491 -19.52 0.59 -14.35
CA LEU A 491 -19.03 -0.09 -13.15
C LEU A 491 -18.95 0.93 -12.02
N LEU A 492 -19.79 0.69 -11.01
CA LEU A 492 -19.77 1.34 -9.71
C LEU A 492 -18.33 1.42 -9.19
N ASP A 493 -18.08 2.46 -8.39
CA ASP A 493 -16.77 2.70 -7.80
C ASP A 493 -16.39 1.55 -6.86
N PRO A 494 -15.38 0.70 -7.20
CA PRO A 494 -15.10 -0.51 -6.45
C PRO A 494 -14.77 -0.24 -4.97
N ASP A 495 -14.12 0.88 -4.67
CA ASP A 495 -13.79 1.19 -3.27
C ASP A 495 -15.07 1.45 -2.46
N SER A 496 -16.02 2.24 -2.99
CA SER A 496 -17.30 2.49 -2.31
C SER A 496 -18.10 1.20 -2.17
N GLU A 497 -18.14 0.36 -3.19
CA GLU A 497 -18.84 -0.94 -3.12
C GLU A 497 -18.26 -1.80 -1.99
N ILE A 498 -16.93 -1.90 -1.90
CA ILE A 498 -16.27 -2.70 -0.86
C ILE A 498 -16.54 -2.12 0.53
N LEU A 499 -16.34 -0.81 0.71
CA LEU A 499 -16.52 -0.15 2.01
C LEU A 499 -17.96 -0.26 2.52
N THR A 500 -18.95 -0.11 1.64
CA THR A 500 -20.36 -0.02 2.04
C THR A 500 -21.07 -1.36 2.11
N HIS A 501 -20.70 -2.33 1.27
CA HIS A 501 -21.41 -3.62 1.17
C HIS A 501 -20.64 -4.81 1.72
N ASN A 502 -19.31 -4.78 1.68
CA ASN A 502 -18.49 -5.94 2.01
C ASN A 502 -17.92 -5.93 3.42
N LEU A 503 -17.48 -4.78 3.92
CA LEU A 503 -16.71 -4.70 5.17
C LEU A 503 -17.57 -4.25 6.34
N PHE A 504 -17.51 -5.02 7.44
CA PHE A 504 -18.22 -4.75 8.69
C PHE A 504 -17.30 -5.01 9.88
N GLY A 505 -17.37 -4.16 10.90
CA GLY A 505 -16.55 -4.28 12.09
C GLY A 505 -17.26 -3.82 13.36
N VAL A 506 -16.92 -4.46 14.46
CA VAL A 506 -17.39 -4.07 15.80
C VAL A 506 -16.20 -4.03 16.74
N ASP A 507 -16.16 -3.02 17.61
CA ASP A 507 -15.24 -2.99 18.73
C ASP A 507 -15.91 -2.38 19.97
N VAL A 508 -15.50 -2.80 21.16
CA VAL A 508 -16.01 -2.26 22.42
C VAL A 508 -15.47 -0.86 22.69
N ASN A 509 -14.29 -0.55 22.15
CA ASN A 509 -13.64 0.73 22.31
C ASN A 509 -14.04 1.67 21.15
N SER A 510 -14.69 2.79 21.48
CA SER A 510 -15.10 3.78 20.48
C SER A 510 -13.94 4.37 19.70
N GLU A 511 -12.78 4.50 20.34
CA GLU A 511 -11.57 5.08 19.73
C GLU A 511 -10.98 4.13 18.68
N SER A 512 -11.00 2.83 18.96
CA SER A 512 -10.61 1.80 17.99
C SER A 512 -11.48 1.87 16.73
N VAL A 513 -12.80 2.04 16.89
CA VAL A 513 -13.73 2.20 15.77
C VAL A 513 -13.41 3.46 14.94
N GLU A 514 -13.17 4.61 15.57
CA GLU A 514 -12.82 5.84 14.85
C GLU A 514 -11.49 5.74 14.11
N ILE A 515 -10.51 5.09 14.73
CA ILE A 515 -9.22 4.79 14.11
C ILE A 515 -9.35 3.85 12.91
N ALA A 516 -10.20 2.82 12.99
CA ALA A 516 -10.47 1.93 11.88
C ALA A 516 -11.12 2.69 10.71
N LYS A 517 -12.06 3.60 11.00
CA LYS A 517 -12.66 4.48 9.98
C LYS A 517 -11.61 5.38 9.33
N LEU A 518 -10.77 6.04 10.12
CA LEU A 518 -9.71 6.92 9.62
C LEU A 518 -8.73 6.15 8.72
N SER A 519 -8.33 4.95 9.12
CA SER A 519 -7.42 4.10 8.34
C SER A 519 -8.01 3.72 6.98
N LEU A 520 -9.30 3.38 6.92
CA LEU A 520 -10.01 3.11 5.67
C LEU A 520 -10.22 4.38 4.81
N TRP A 521 -10.53 5.53 5.43
CA TRP A 521 -10.63 6.79 4.70
C TRP A 521 -9.30 7.18 4.06
N ILE A 522 -8.20 7.16 4.82
CA ILE A 522 -6.85 7.42 4.29
C ILE A 522 -6.53 6.48 3.12
N LYS A 523 -6.88 5.20 3.24
CA LYS A 523 -6.65 4.18 2.20
C LYS A 523 -7.43 4.44 0.90
N THR A 524 -8.65 4.97 1.01
CA THR A 524 -9.61 5.06 -0.11
C THR A 524 -9.83 6.48 -0.63
N ALA A 525 -9.28 7.48 0.04
CA ALA A 525 -9.46 8.89 -0.29
C ALA A 525 -8.97 9.18 -1.71
N ARG A 526 -9.81 9.89 -2.47
CA ARG A 526 -9.54 10.27 -3.86
C ARG A 526 -9.97 11.69 -4.10
N ARG A 527 -9.18 12.40 -4.91
CA ARG A 527 -9.42 13.81 -5.18
C ARG A 527 -10.82 14.02 -5.74
N GLY A 528 -11.61 14.86 -5.07
CA GLY A 528 -12.98 15.18 -5.52
C GLY A 528 -14.05 14.14 -5.17
N LYS A 529 -13.69 13.02 -4.53
CA LYS A 529 -14.64 12.02 -4.05
C LYS A 529 -14.94 12.26 -2.56
N VAL A 530 -16.22 12.39 -2.24
CA VAL A 530 -16.68 12.44 -0.84
C VAL A 530 -16.36 11.11 -0.17
N LEU A 531 -15.83 11.15 1.06
CA LEU A 531 -15.59 9.96 1.86
C LEU A 531 -16.91 9.22 2.12
N ASP A 532 -16.87 7.90 2.02
CA ASP A 532 -18.01 7.04 2.34
C ASP A 532 -18.28 7.07 3.86
N SER A 533 -19.55 7.16 4.26
CA SER A 533 -19.93 7.02 5.68
C SER A 533 -19.78 5.56 6.09
N LEU A 534 -19.05 5.33 7.17
CA LEU A 534 -18.76 4.00 7.69
C LEU A 534 -19.53 3.65 8.97
N ASP A 535 -20.37 4.57 9.48
CA ASP A 535 -21.06 4.42 10.77
C ASP A 535 -22.05 3.24 10.80
N ALA A 536 -22.63 2.91 9.64
CA ALA A 536 -23.52 1.76 9.52
C ALA A 536 -22.77 0.42 9.61
N ASN A 537 -21.49 0.41 9.22
CA ASN A 537 -20.68 -0.77 9.00
C ASN A 537 -19.66 -1.01 10.13
N LEU A 538 -19.16 0.07 10.73
CA LEU A 538 -18.23 0.08 11.86
C LEU A 538 -18.94 0.63 13.10
N ARG A 539 -19.17 -0.22 14.10
CA ARG A 539 -19.99 0.11 15.26
C ARG A 539 -19.29 -0.14 16.58
N VAL A 540 -19.61 0.69 17.57
CA VAL A 540 -19.22 0.48 18.95
C VAL A 540 -20.17 -0.52 19.60
N GLY A 541 -19.66 -1.59 20.20
CA GLY A 541 -20.47 -2.59 20.88
C GLY A 541 -19.74 -3.89 21.17
N ILE A 542 -20.48 -4.86 21.73
CA ILE A 542 -20.04 -6.25 21.85
C ILE A 542 -20.70 -7.01 20.68
N ALA A 543 -19.88 -7.73 19.90
CA ALA A 543 -20.30 -8.46 18.72
C ALA A 543 -21.32 -9.58 18.98
#